data_AF-A0A1W1HDQ7-F1
#
_entry.id   AF-A0A1W1HDQ7-F1
#
_cell.length_a   1.000
_cell.length_b   1.000
_cell.length_c   1.000
_cell.angle_alpha   90.00
_cell.angle_beta   90.00
_cell.angle_gamma   90.00
#
_symmetry.space_group_name_H-M   'P 1'
#
loop_
_entity.id
_entity.type
_entity.pdbx_description
1 polymer ?
#
loop_
_entity_poly.entity_id
_entity_poly.type
_entity_poly.pdbx_seq_one_letter_code
_entity_poly.pdbx_strand_id
1 'polypeptide(L)'
;MRKRKKRSPVEVGYFTVTEAADYLRLSERLLRDQLKDPVHPIPHYRIGSAGRLIRIKRDDIDQWLENFRASSDTDLDQIVSELMA
;
A
#
# COMPACT_ATOMS: atom_id res chain seq x y z
N MET A 1 -9.63 -21.11 -21.92
CA MET A 1 -9.49 -20.09 -20.86
C MET A 1 -8.36 -19.12 -21.26
N ARG A 2 -8.67 -17.93 -21.79
CA ARG A 2 -7.62 -16.99 -22.26
C ARG A 2 -6.89 -16.42 -21.04
N LYS A 3 -5.60 -16.74 -20.87
CA LYS A 3 -4.76 -16.10 -19.85
C LYS A 3 -4.70 -14.61 -20.19
N ARG A 4 -5.28 -13.75 -19.34
CA ARG A 4 -5.12 -12.29 -19.46
C ARG A 4 -3.61 -12.02 -19.36
N LYS A 5 -3.04 -11.43 -20.42
CA LYS A 5 -1.65 -10.96 -20.44
C LYS A 5 -1.51 -9.97 -19.28
N LYS A 6 -0.74 -10.32 -18.23
CA LYS A 6 -0.50 -9.43 -17.09
C LYS A 6 0.20 -8.19 -17.65
N ARG A 7 -0.46 -7.03 -17.60
CA ARG A 7 0.23 -5.75 -17.82
C ARG A 7 1.17 -5.51 -16.66
N SER A 8 2.31 -4.87 -16.90
CA SER A 8 3.17 -4.45 -15.81
C SER A 8 2.39 -3.45 -14.94
N PRO A 9 2.48 -3.54 -13.60
CA PRO A 9 1.82 -2.57 -12.73
C PRO A 9 2.21 -1.13 -13.09
N VAL A 10 3.44 -0.89 -13.53
CA VAL A 10 3.92 0.46 -13.87
C VAL A 10 3.07 1.20 -14.92
N GLU A 11 2.40 0.49 -15.83
CA GLU A 11 1.54 1.08 -16.88
C GLU A 11 0.09 1.36 -16.44
N VAL A 12 -0.35 0.79 -15.32
CA VAL A 12 -1.76 0.84 -14.90
C VAL A 12 -1.92 1.89 -13.82
N GLY A 13 -2.70 2.95 -14.08
CA GLY A 13 -2.95 3.99 -13.08
C GLY A 13 -3.65 3.50 -11.80
N TYR A 14 -4.36 2.36 -11.88
CA TYR A 14 -5.08 1.74 -10.75
C TYR A 14 -4.76 0.26 -10.61
N PHE A 15 -4.38 -0.14 -9.40
CA PHE A 15 -4.08 -1.51 -9.01
C PHE A 15 -5.26 -2.20 -8.35
N THR A 16 -5.39 -3.50 -8.62
CA THR A 16 -6.01 -4.45 -7.69
C THR A 16 -5.15 -4.61 -6.44
N VAL A 17 -5.70 -5.23 -5.39
CA VAL A 17 -4.93 -5.55 -4.17
C VAL A 17 -3.69 -6.39 -4.51
N THR A 18 -3.81 -7.40 -5.37
CA THR A 18 -2.67 -8.22 -5.79
C THR A 18 -1.59 -7.40 -6.51
N GLU A 19 -1.97 -6.53 -7.45
CA GLU A 19 -1.01 -5.70 -8.19
C GLU A 19 -0.31 -4.68 -7.28
N ALA A 20 -1.03 -4.10 -6.31
CA ALA A 20 -0.44 -3.19 -5.32
C ALA A 20 0.50 -3.94 -4.36
N ALA A 21 0.17 -5.17 -3.96
CA ALA A 21 1.04 -5.99 -3.12
C ALA A 21 2.35 -6.32 -3.86
N ASP A 22 2.23 -6.69 -5.14
CA ASP A 22 3.38 -6.92 -6.02
C ASP A 22 4.24 -5.66 -6.19
N TYR A 23 3.61 -4.48 -6.36
CA TYR A 23 4.27 -3.18 -6.48
C TYR A 23 5.04 -2.80 -5.21
N LEU A 24 4.40 -2.94 -4.05
CA LEU A 24 4.97 -2.62 -2.73
C LEU A 24 5.91 -3.71 -2.19
N ARG A 25 6.06 -4.84 -2.89
CA ARG A 25 6.81 -6.03 -2.43
C ARG A 25 6.31 -6.57 -1.07
N LEU A 26 5.01 -6.51 -0.84
CA LEU A 26 4.35 -7.05 0.36
C LEU A 26 3.58 -8.33 0.03
N SER A 27 3.28 -9.12 1.06
CA SER A 27 2.26 -10.16 0.91
C SER A 27 0.87 -9.52 0.76
N GLU A 28 -0.02 -10.15 -0.01
CA GLU A 28 -1.42 -9.70 -0.12
C GLU A 28 -2.12 -9.60 1.24
N ARG A 29 -1.79 -10.51 2.17
CA ARG A 29 -2.32 -10.48 3.54
C ARG A 29 -1.94 -9.18 4.23
N LEU A 30 -0.66 -8.85 4.24
CA LEU A 30 -0.15 -7.63 4.89
C LEU A 30 -0.74 -6.38 4.24
N LEU A 31 -0.88 -6.34 2.92
CA LEU A 31 -1.55 -5.23 2.26
C LEU A 31 -3.02 -5.10 2.69
N ARG A 32 -3.74 -6.22 2.83
CA ARG A 32 -5.14 -6.21 3.31
C ARG A 32 -5.25 -5.74 4.76
N ASP A 33 -4.25 -6.01 5.58
CA ASP A 33 -4.18 -5.51 6.95
C ASP A 33 -3.92 -3.99 6.93
N GLN A 34 -2.99 -3.50 6.11
CA GLN A 34 -2.72 -2.06 5.95
C GLN A 34 -3.93 -1.29 5.40
N LEU A 35 -4.74 -1.88 4.52
CA LEU A 35 -5.98 -1.26 4.03
C LEU A 35 -7.03 -1.07 5.14
N LYS A 36 -6.87 -1.74 6.28
CA LYS A 36 -7.74 -1.64 7.46
C LYS A 36 -7.08 -0.91 8.63
N ASP A 37 -5.86 -0.41 8.44
CA ASP A 37 -5.16 0.33 9.47
C ASP A 37 -6.03 1.54 9.90
N PRO A 38 -6.33 1.69 11.20
CA PRO A 38 -7.22 2.73 11.67
C PRO A 38 -6.57 4.12 11.71
N VAL A 39 -5.25 4.19 11.62
CA VAL A 39 -4.46 5.43 11.79
C VAL A 39 -3.98 5.94 10.42
N HIS A 40 -3.33 5.07 9.65
CA HIS A 40 -2.72 5.43 8.36
C HIS A 40 -2.99 4.36 7.28
N PRO A 41 -4.25 4.16 6.87
CA PRO A 41 -4.56 3.20 5.82
C PRO A 41 -3.99 3.65 4.48
N ILE A 42 -3.57 2.68 3.67
CA ILE A 42 -3.22 2.96 2.26
C ILE A 42 -4.47 3.51 1.54
N PRO A 43 -4.34 4.64 0.81
CA PRO A 43 -5.44 5.22 0.05
C PRO A 43 -6.04 4.20 -0.92
N HIS A 44 -7.36 4.01 -0.87
CA HIS A 44 -8.03 3.06 -1.74
C HIS A 44 -9.48 3.45 -2.02
N TYR A 45 -9.97 2.97 -3.15
CA TYR A 45 -11.34 3.15 -3.60
C TYR A 45 -12.09 1.82 -3.51
N ARG A 46 -13.31 1.87 -2.99
CA ARG A 46 -14.26 0.76 -3.03
C ARG A 46 -15.32 1.05 -4.10
N ILE A 47 -15.34 0.24 -5.15
CA ILE A 47 -16.20 0.43 -6.32
C ILE A 47 -16.99 -0.84 -6.65
N GLY A 48 -17.92 -0.70 -7.58
CA GLY A 48 -18.84 -1.77 -8.00
C GLY A 48 -19.98 -2.00 -7.00
N SER A 49 -20.86 -2.95 -7.32
CA SER A 49 -22.02 -3.25 -6.50
C SER A 49 -21.60 -3.64 -5.08
N ALA A 50 -22.13 -2.92 -4.09
CA ALA A 50 -21.82 -3.04 -2.67
C ALA A 50 -20.34 -2.78 -2.29
N GLY A 51 -19.56 -2.05 -3.11
CA GLY A 51 -18.20 -1.64 -2.77
C GLY A 51 -17.19 -2.78 -2.64
N ARG A 52 -17.45 -3.91 -3.33
CA ARG A 52 -16.64 -5.14 -3.23
C ARG A 52 -15.31 -5.07 -3.95
N LEU A 53 -15.16 -4.19 -4.95
CA LEU A 53 -13.92 -4.08 -5.72
C LEU A 53 -13.03 -3.00 -5.11
N ILE A 54 -11.88 -3.42 -4.63
CA ILE A 54 -10.85 -2.50 -4.13
C ILE A 54 -9.93 -2.11 -5.30
N ARG A 55 -9.73 -0.80 -5.49
CA ARG A 55 -8.75 -0.24 -6.42
C ARG A 55 -7.87 0.77 -5.70
N ILE A 56 -6.59 0.79 -6.05
CA ILE A 56 -5.58 1.61 -5.40
C ILE A 56 -4.85 2.37 -6.51
N LYS A 57 -4.87 3.70 -6.48
CA LYS A 57 -4.20 4.50 -7.51
C LYS A 57 -2.69 4.51 -7.23
N ARG A 58 -1.87 4.32 -8.27
CA ARG A 58 -0.41 4.26 -8.09
C ARG A 58 0.15 5.54 -7.46
N ASP A 59 -0.19 6.71 -7.99
CA ASP A 59 0.31 7.99 -7.49
C ASP A 59 -0.02 8.19 -6.00
N ASP A 60 -1.19 7.72 -5.57
CA ASP A 60 -1.62 7.86 -4.17
C ASP A 60 -0.82 6.92 -3.26
N ILE A 61 -0.38 5.75 -3.76
CA ILE A 61 0.59 4.89 -3.04
C ILE A 61 1.91 5.62 -2.89
N ASP A 62 2.42 6.19 -3.99
CA ASP A 62 3.72 6.85 -4.01
C ASP A 62 3.72 8.05 -3.04
N GLN A 63 2.67 8.88 -3.08
CA GLN A 63 2.48 9.99 -2.14
C GLN A 63 2.30 9.50 -0.69
N TRP A 64 1.57 8.40 -0.47
CA TRP A 64 1.41 7.81 0.85
C TRP A 64 2.76 7.32 1.41
N LEU A 65 3.61 6.70 0.59
CA LEU A 65 4.95 6.27 0.99
C LEU A 65 5.84 7.46 1.37
N GLU A 66 5.79 8.56 0.62
CA GLU A 66 6.53 9.78 0.94
C GLU A 66 6.15 10.34 2.31
N ASN A 67 4.85 10.39 2.60
CA ASN A 67 4.35 10.86 3.89
C ASN A 67 4.66 9.87 5.03
N PHE A 68 4.59 8.57 4.76
CA PHE A 68 4.88 7.53 5.75
C PHE A 68 6.37 7.49 6.15
N ARG A 69 7.28 7.75 5.19
CA ARG A 69 8.72 7.89 5.45
C ARG A 69 9.04 9.03 6.41
N ALA A 70 8.30 10.15 6.32
CA ALA A 70 8.51 11.31 7.18
C ALA A 70 8.07 11.03 8.63
N SER A 71 7.06 10.19 8.85
CA SER A 71 6.56 9.85 10.19
C SER A 71 7.40 8.80 10.93
N SER A 72 8.14 7.94 10.22
CA SER A 72 9.01 6.92 10.85
C SER A 72 10.36 7.45 11.34
N ASP A 73 10.74 8.66 10.94
CA ASP A 73 12.00 9.30 11.37
C ASP A 73 11.90 9.88 12.80
N THR A 74 10.70 9.86 13.40
CA THR A 74 10.45 10.48 14.72
C THR A 74 10.68 9.54 15.90
N ASP A 75 11.07 8.27 15.73
CA ASP A 75 11.33 7.43 16.93
C ASP A 75 12.36 6.31 16.75
N LEU A 76 13.04 6.19 15.61
CA LEU A 76 14.12 5.21 15.49
C LEU A 76 15.38 5.66 16.23
N ASP A 77 15.76 6.93 16.10
CA ASP A 77 16.93 7.49 16.79
C ASP A 77 16.73 7.52 18.31
N GLN A 78 15.50 7.76 18.79
CA GLN A 78 15.19 7.74 20.21
C GLN A 78 15.23 6.32 20.79
N ILE A 79 14.67 5.32 20.09
CA ILE A 79 14.78 3.91 20.47
C ILE A 79 16.25 3.45 20.49
N VAL A 80 17.06 3.86 19.51
CA VAL A 80 18.50 3.55 19.48
C VAL A 80 19.23 4.24 20.63
N SER A 81 18.88 5.49 20.95
CA SER A 81 19.47 6.23 22.07
C SER A 81 19.15 5.60 23.42
N GLU A 82 17.95 5.03 23.62
CA GLU A 82 17.59 4.32 24.85
C GLU A 82 18.32 2.97 25.01
N LEU A 83 18.66 2.32 23.89
CA LEU A 83 19.38 1.02 23.89
C LEU A 83 20.89 1.17 24.11
N MET A 84 21.44 2.36 23.84
CA MET A 84 22.85 2.68 23.96
C MET A 84 23.19 3.44 25.26
N ALA A 85 22.20 3.66 26.14
CA ALA A 85 22.35 4.26 27.47
C ALA A 85 22.46 3.17 28.56
#